data_AF-A0A3C1TIW3-F1
#
_entry.id   AF-A0A3C1TIW3-F1
#
_cell.length_a   1.000
_cell.length_b   1.000
_cell.length_c   1.000
_cell.angle_alpha   90.00
_cell.angle_beta   90.00
_cell.angle_gamma   90.00
#
_symmetry.space_group_name_H-M   'P 1'
#
loop_
_entity.id
_entity.type
_entity.pdbx_description
1 polymer ?
#
loop_
_entity_poly.entity_id
_entity_poly.type
_entity_poly.pdbx_seq_one_letter_code
_entity_poly.pdbx_strand_id
1 'polypeptide(L)'
;MELRAIHLGFAELISETQRFINQHWIKVGVLNLIAAFGRLAQGGGFGVISPWLFALIDVFVIVARLGLIVLVLGQGSWQAGVKQIVLFPKRITTEGGLLWKQLKLNVFWNKIAFSVNFIVIMIIGTVTNLSIQLFTHVFFFNWLKSHQFIAPKTTTWGVIQFLGNLSITPFTVVFMVLVVLFLVRKPEQR
;
A
#
# COMPACT_ATOMS: atom_id res chain seq x y z
N MET A 1 -16.21 7.56 27.97
CA MET A 1 -15.98 6.84 26.69
C MET A 1 -16.00 5.35 27.02
N GLU A 2 -17.02 4.62 26.58
CA GLU A 2 -17.11 3.17 26.84
C GLU A 2 -16.20 2.40 25.89
N LEU A 3 -15.42 1.46 26.44
CA LEU A 3 -14.64 0.50 25.67
C LEU A 3 -15.60 -0.55 25.10
N ARG A 4 -15.82 -0.54 23.78
CA ARG A 4 -16.53 -1.62 23.09
C ARG A 4 -15.59 -2.32 22.11
N ALA A 5 -15.60 -3.65 22.15
CA ALA A 5 -14.90 -4.47 21.18
C ALA A 5 -15.70 -4.46 19.87
N ILE A 6 -15.05 -4.06 18.77
CA ILE A 6 -15.61 -4.21 17.43
C ILE A 6 -15.20 -5.59 16.94
N HIS A 7 -16.15 -6.43 16.53
CA HIS A 7 -15.83 -7.75 15.97
C HIS A 7 -15.57 -7.64 14.47
N LEU A 8 -14.42 -8.15 14.04
CA LEU A 8 -14.00 -8.21 12.65
C LEU A 8 -14.34 -9.58 12.05
N GLY A 9 -14.92 -9.59 10.85
CA GLY A 9 -15.05 -10.80 10.05
C GLY A 9 -13.70 -11.33 9.57
N PHE A 10 -13.61 -12.65 9.37
CA PHE A 10 -12.36 -13.33 8.98
C PHE A 10 -11.76 -12.86 7.64
N ALA A 11 -12.55 -12.30 6.74
CA ALA A 11 -12.10 -11.76 5.44
C ALA A 11 -12.49 -10.28 5.22
N GLU A 12 -12.95 -9.60 6.27
CA GLU A 12 -13.54 -8.27 6.15
C GLU A 12 -12.52 -7.22 5.72
N LEU A 13 -11.29 -7.23 6.26
CA LEU A 13 -10.26 -6.27 5.86
C LEU A 13 -9.82 -6.47 4.41
N ILE A 14 -9.75 -7.71 3.94
CA ILE A 14 -9.43 -8.03 2.54
C ILE A 14 -10.54 -7.51 1.62
N SER A 15 -11.79 -7.76 1.95
CA SER A 15 -12.95 -7.26 1.19
C SER A 15 -13.00 -5.73 1.17
N GLU A 16 -12.76 -5.08 2.31
CA GLU A 16 -12.71 -3.62 2.43
C GLU A 16 -11.54 -3.02 1.64
N THR A 17 -10.39 -3.68 1.63
CA THR A 17 -9.22 -3.29 0.81
C THR A 17 -9.60 -3.32 -0.66
N GLN A 18 -10.19 -4.41 -1.13
CA GLN A 18 -10.63 -4.55 -2.51
C GLN A 18 -11.71 -3.53 -2.88
N ARG A 19 -12.69 -3.31 -2.00
CA ARG A 19 -13.74 -2.30 -2.18
C ARG A 19 -13.16 -0.90 -2.32
N PHE A 20 -12.25 -0.51 -1.44
CA PHE A 20 -11.59 0.79 -1.48
C PHE A 20 -10.83 1.00 -2.79
N ILE A 21 -10.03 0.00 -3.20
CA ILE A 21 -9.27 0.04 -4.45
C ILE A 21 -10.22 0.17 -5.64
N ASN A 22 -11.30 -0.60 -5.68
CA ASN A 22 -12.27 -0.54 -6.77
C ASN A 22 -12.98 0.83 -6.83
N GLN A 23 -13.34 1.41 -5.69
CA GLN A 23 -14.00 2.72 -5.63
C GLN A 23 -13.07 3.88 -6.02
N HIS A 24 -11.77 3.76 -5.74
CA HIS A 24 -10.79 4.81 -5.98
C HIS A 24 -9.70 4.39 -6.97
N TRP A 25 -10.02 3.47 -7.88
CA TRP A 25 -9.06 2.79 -8.74
C TRP A 25 -8.23 3.75 -9.58
N ILE A 26 -8.80 4.88 -10.04
CA ILE A 26 -8.07 5.91 -10.79
C ILE A 26 -7.02 6.58 -9.91
N LYS A 27 -7.41 7.08 -8.73
CA LYS A 27 -6.50 7.81 -7.83
C LYS A 27 -5.40 6.90 -7.30
N VAL A 28 -5.77 5.68 -6.89
CA VAL A 28 -4.83 4.64 -6.49
C VAL A 28 -3.92 4.30 -7.68
N GLY A 29 -4.49 4.03 -8.84
CA GLY A 29 -3.75 3.67 -10.06
C GLY A 29 -2.70 4.71 -10.46
N VAL A 30 -3.06 5.99 -10.49
CA VAL A 30 -2.13 7.08 -10.84
C VAL A 30 -0.95 7.15 -9.86
N LEU A 31 -1.20 7.10 -8.55
CA LEU A 31 -0.12 7.12 -7.55
C LEU A 31 0.81 5.90 -7.69
N ASN A 32 0.25 4.73 -7.95
CA ASN A 32 1.04 3.51 -8.12
C ASN A 32 1.78 3.45 -9.45
N LEU A 33 1.23 4.06 -10.52
CA LEU A 33 1.93 4.23 -11.79
C LEU A 33 3.17 5.11 -11.61
N ILE A 34 3.05 6.25 -10.90
CA ILE A 34 4.20 7.11 -10.58
C ILE A 34 5.27 6.31 -9.82
N ALA A 35 4.86 5.56 -8.80
CA ALA A 35 5.78 4.73 -8.02
C ALA A 35 6.43 3.62 -8.87
N ALA A 36 5.65 2.95 -9.73
CA ALA A 36 6.12 1.88 -10.58
C ALA A 36 7.13 2.36 -11.62
N PHE A 37 6.81 3.44 -12.34
CA PHE A 37 7.73 4.02 -13.32
C PHE A 37 8.99 4.58 -12.67
N GLY A 38 8.87 5.19 -11.48
CA GLY A 38 10.04 5.63 -10.71
C GLY A 38 10.96 4.47 -10.36
N ARG A 39 10.42 3.34 -9.90
CA ARG A 39 11.20 2.12 -9.62
C ARG A 39 11.77 1.48 -10.88
N LEU A 40 11.04 1.50 -12.00
CA LEU A 40 11.55 1.05 -13.30
C LEU A 40 12.76 1.87 -13.75
N ALA A 41 12.67 3.20 -13.64
CA ALA A 41 13.74 4.13 -13.97
C ALA A 41 14.99 3.87 -13.11
N GLN A 42 14.82 3.72 -11.80
CA GLN A 42 15.90 3.38 -10.86
C GLN A 42 16.53 2.01 -11.16
N GLY A 43 15.76 1.06 -11.70
CA GLY A 43 16.25 -0.24 -12.15
C GLY A 43 16.94 -0.22 -13.52
N GLY A 44 17.17 0.96 -14.11
CA GLY A 44 17.82 1.16 -15.40
C GLY A 44 16.90 1.06 -16.61
N GLY A 45 15.57 1.05 -16.41
CA GLY A 45 14.56 0.90 -17.46
C GLY A 45 14.69 1.91 -18.62
N PHE A 46 15.14 3.12 -18.31
CA PHE A 46 15.34 4.21 -19.27
C PHE A 46 16.82 4.51 -19.54
N GLY A 47 17.72 3.60 -19.15
CA GLY A 47 19.16 3.76 -19.31
C GLY A 47 19.85 4.28 -18.04
N VAL A 48 21.05 4.82 -18.21
CA VAL A 48 21.86 5.33 -17.10
C VAL A 48 21.30 6.67 -16.65
N ILE A 49 20.86 6.74 -15.40
CA ILE A 49 20.43 7.97 -14.75
C ILE A 49 21.53 8.50 -13.82
N SER A 50 21.65 9.82 -13.72
CA SER A 50 22.60 10.44 -12.80
C SER A 50 22.19 10.21 -11.33
N PRO A 51 23.13 10.27 -10.37
CA PRO A 51 22.81 10.14 -8.95
C PRO A 51 21.75 11.14 -8.45
N TRP A 52 21.75 12.36 -8.99
CA TRP A 52 20.73 13.36 -8.66
C TRP A 52 19.35 13.03 -9.20
N LEU A 53 19.27 12.53 -10.43
CA LEU A 53 18.00 12.07 -10.98
C LEU A 53 17.47 10.85 -10.22
N PHE A 54 18.36 9.94 -9.81
CA PHE A 54 18.00 8.79 -8.98
C PHE A 54 17.36 9.21 -7.65
N ALA A 55 18.00 10.16 -6.94
CA ALA A 55 17.50 10.68 -5.66
C ALA A 55 16.16 11.42 -5.82
N LEU A 56 16.03 12.25 -6.86
CA LEU A 56 14.80 12.97 -7.17
C LEU A 56 13.65 12.00 -7.48
N ILE A 57 13.89 10.95 -8.27
CA ILE A 57 12.90 9.90 -8.52
C ILE A 57 12.52 9.18 -7.22
N ASP A 58 13.47 8.92 -6.31
CA ASP A 58 13.17 8.28 -5.04
C ASP A 58 12.22 9.12 -4.18
N VAL A 59 12.44 10.44 -4.14
CA VAL A 59 11.53 11.40 -3.49
C VAL A 59 10.13 11.30 -4.12
N PHE A 60 10.01 11.29 -5.45
CA PHE A 60 8.71 11.16 -6.11
C PHE A 60 8.00 9.84 -5.77
N VAL A 61 8.73 8.72 -5.74
CA VAL A 61 8.18 7.41 -5.36
C VAL A 61 7.68 7.44 -3.91
N ILE A 62 8.45 8.04 -3.00
CA ILE A 62 8.07 8.17 -1.59
C ILE A 62 6.84 9.06 -1.46
N VAL A 63 6.81 10.21 -2.13
CA VAL A 63 5.67 11.14 -2.13
C VAL A 63 4.41 10.46 -2.68
N ALA A 64 4.51 9.67 -3.74
CA ALA A 64 3.39 8.91 -4.28
C ALA A 64 2.83 7.89 -3.26
N ARG A 65 3.71 7.21 -2.52
CA ARG A 65 3.33 6.26 -1.45
C ARG A 65 2.70 6.96 -0.25
N LEU A 66 3.29 8.06 0.21
CA LEU A 66 2.70 8.89 1.27
C LEU A 66 1.33 9.43 0.82
N GLY A 67 1.22 9.80 -0.45
CA GLY A 67 -0.03 10.22 -1.04
C GLY A 67 -1.10 9.13 -0.99
N LEU A 68 -0.73 7.87 -1.25
CA LEU A 68 -1.65 6.75 -1.13
C LEU A 68 -2.12 6.57 0.32
N ILE A 69 -1.22 6.69 1.29
CA ILE A 69 -1.58 6.64 2.71
C ILE A 69 -2.57 7.75 3.08
N VAL A 70 -2.30 9.00 2.65
CA VAL A 70 -3.19 10.14 2.85
C VAL A 70 -4.57 9.85 2.26
N LEU A 71 -4.61 9.33 1.03
CA LEU A 71 -5.85 9.02 0.33
C LEU A 71 -6.68 7.97 1.10
N VAL A 72 -6.05 6.91 1.62
CA VAL A 72 -6.73 5.87 2.41
C VAL A 72 -7.21 6.40 3.75
N LEU A 73 -6.38 7.17 4.46
CA LEU A 73 -6.76 7.83 5.72
C LEU A 73 -7.98 8.76 5.55
N GLY A 74 -8.05 9.43 4.40
CA GLY A 74 -9.15 10.32 4.03
C GLY A 74 -10.34 9.63 3.38
N GLN A 75 -10.37 8.30 3.34
CA GLN A 75 -11.42 7.51 2.67
C GLN A 75 -11.67 7.98 1.21
N GLY A 76 -10.60 8.27 0.47
CA GLY A 76 -10.67 8.73 -0.92
C GLY A 76 -10.63 10.26 -1.10
N SER A 77 -10.64 11.04 -0.02
CA SER A 77 -10.49 12.51 -0.03
C SER A 77 -9.14 12.96 0.51
N TRP A 78 -8.39 13.72 -0.30
CA TRP A 78 -7.09 14.29 0.09
C TRP A 78 -7.19 15.25 1.27
N GLN A 79 -8.19 16.13 1.27
CA GLN A 79 -8.40 17.11 2.34
C GLN A 79 -8.69 16.43 3.67
N ALA A 80 -9.55 15.41 3.67
CA ALA A 80 -9.86 14.62 4.85
C ALA A 80 -8.62 13.85 5.34
N GLY A 81 -7.83 13.29 4.42
CA GLY A 81 -6.60 12.57 4.74
C GLY A 81 -5.56 13.42 5.43
N VAL A 82 -5.25 14.59 4.86
CA VAL A 82 -4.30 15.54 5.46
C VAL A 82 -4.79 16.00 6.83
N LYS A 83 -6.09 16.28 6.96
CA LYS A 83 -6.69 16.63 8.26
C LYS A 83 -6.50 15.52 9.29
N GLN A 84 -6.66 14.24 8.93
CA GLN A 84 -6.41 13.12 9.85
C GLN A 84 -4.95 13.04 10.28
N ILE A 85 -4.00 13.26 9.37
CA ILE A 85 -2.55 13.27 9.69
C ILE A 85 -2.21 14.39 10.67
N VAL A 86 -2.71 15.61 10.41
CA VAL A 86 -2.45 16.77 11.27
C VAL A 86 -3.10 16.63 12.65
N LEU A 87 -4.28 16.00 12.71
CA LEU A 87 -4.99 15.77 13.99
C LEU A 87 -4.41 14.59 14.79
N PHE A 88 -3.64 13.70 14.16
CA PHE A 88 -3.13 12.48 14.80
C PHE A 88 -2.21 12.77 16.00
N PRO A 89 -1.22 13.67 15.92
CA PRO A 89 -0.40 14.05 17.07
C PRO A 89 -1.24 14.57 18.25
N LYS A 90 -2.22 15.43 17.97
CA LYS A 90 -3.11 16.02 18.99
C LYS A 90 -3.97 14.95 19.68
N ARG A 91 -4.39 13.91 18.96
CA ARG A 91 -5.13 12.77 19.54
C ARG A 91 -4.24 11.89 20.42
N ILE A 92 -2.99 11.67 20.04
CA ILE A 92 -2.03 10.92 20.86
C ILE A 92 -1.74 11.65 22.18
N THR A 93 -1.53 12.96 22.14
CA THR A 93 -1.22 13.73 23.36
C THR A 93 -2.41 13.84 24.30
N THR A 94 -3.63 13.94 23.77
CA THR A 94 -4.85 14.21 24.57
C THR A 94 -5.57 12.94 25.01
N GLU A 95 -5.61 11.92 24.14
CA GLU A 95 -6.38 10.68 24.35
C GLU A 95 -5.51 9.40 24.28
N GLY A 96 -4.17 9.53 24.23
CA GLY A 96 -3.25 8.42 23.95
C GLY A 96 -3.41 7.22 24.87
N GLY A 97 -3.66 7.44 26.17
CA GLY A 97 -3.89 6.36 27.13
C GLY A 97 -5.17 5.56 26.84
N LEU A 98 -6.23 6.23 26.38
CA LEU A 98 -7.49 5.59 25.99
C LEU A 98 -7.34 4.87 24.64
N LEU A 99 -6.65 5.50 23.67
CA LEU A 99 -6.34 4.89 22.38
C LEU A 99 -5.53 3.61 22.55
N TRP A 100 -4.56 3.59 23.47
CA TRP A 100 -3.75 2.41 23.75
C TRP A 100 -4.56 1.27 24.36
N LYS A 101 -5.48 1.59 25.29
CA LYS A 101 -6.40 0.61 25.87
C LYS A 101 -7.36 0.05 24.82
N GLN A 102 -7.90 0.90 23.95
CA GLN A 102 -8.78 0.48 22.85
C GLN A 102 -8.04 -0.42 21.85
N LEU A 103 -6.81 -0.05 21.48
CA LEU A 103 -5.98 -0.84 20.57
C LEU A 103 -5.72 -2.23 21.15
N LYS A 104 -5.32 -2.32 22.43
CA LYS A 104 -5.12 -3.61 23.11
C LYS A 104 -6.40 -4.45 23.12
N LEU A 105 -7.55 -3.84 23.40
CA LEU A 105 -8.84 -4.52 23.41
C LEU A 105 -9.21 -5.05 22.02
N ASN A 106 -9.11 -4.21 20.99
CA ASN A 106 -9.42 -4.57 19.61
C ASN A 106 -8.49 -5.68 19.10
N VAL A 107 -7.19 -5.64 19.42
CA VAL A 107 -6.26 -6.71 19.07
C VAL A 107 -6.61 -8.00 19.79
N PHE A 108 -6.88 -7.96 21.09
CA PHE A 108 -7.15 -9.16 21.88
C PHE A 108 -8.40 -9.90 21.39
N TRP A 109 -9.49 -9.17 21.13
CA TRP A 109 -10.74 -9.76 20.66
C TRP A 109 -10.72 -10.18 19.20
N ASN A 110 -9.94 -9.51 18.36
CA ASN A 110 -9.88 -9.80 16.91
C ASN A 110 -8.61 -10.55 16.51
N LYS A 111 -7.83 -11.09 17.46
CA LYS A 111 -6.55 -11.75 17.17
C LYS A 111 -6.66 -12.83 16.08
N ILE A 112 -7.73 -13.64 16.12
CA ILE A 112 -7.94 -14.71 15.14
C ILE A 112 -8.28 -14.10 13.77
N ALA A 113 -9.18 -13.11 13.74
CA ALA A 113 -9.57 -12.44 12.50
C ALA A 113 -8.37 -11.71 11.86
N PHE A 114 -7.52 -11.04 12.65
CA PHE A 114 -6.28 -10.45 12.17
C PHE A 114 -5.31 -11.50 11.63
N SER A 115 -5.11 -12.61 12.34
CA SER A 115 -4.26 -13.70 11.86
C SER A 115 -4.75 -14.26 10.53
N VAL A 116 -6.06 -14.48 10.37
CA VAL A 116 -6.62 -14.97 9.09
C VAL A 116 -6.41 -13.95 7.98
N ASN A 117 -6.76 -12.67 8.19
CA ASN A 117 -6.52 -11.62 7.20
C ASN A 117 -5.02 -11.51 6.84
N PHE A 118 -4.13 -11.65 7.82
CA PHE A 118 -2.67 -11.63 7.63
C PHE A 118 -2.15 -12.83 6.84
N ILE A 119 -2.68 -14.03 7.10
CA ILE A 119 -2.36 -15.24 6.32
C ILE A 119 -2.85 -15.07 4.89
N VAL A 120 -4.07 -14.58 4.68
CA VAL A 120 -4.63 -14.37 3.34
C VAL A 120 -3.80 -13.36 2.55
N ILE A 121 -3.44 -12.20 3.13
CA ILE A 121 -2.57 -11.23 2.43
C ILE A 121 -1.18 -11.80 2.14
N MET A 122 -0.61 -12.61 3.04
CA MET A 122 0.68 -13.28 2.80
C MET A 122 0.59 -14.26 1.64
N ILE A 123 -0.47 -15.06 1.55
CA ILE A 123 -0.68 -16.00 0.44
C ILE A 123 -0.83 -15.21 -0.86
N ILE A 124 -1.70 -14.18 -0.90
CA ILE A 124 -1.91 -13.34 -2.09
C ILE A 124 -0.59 -12.69 -2.52
N GLY A 125 0.15 -12.11 -1.59
CA GLY A 125 1.42 -11.45 -1.87
C GLY A 125 2.51 -12.41 -2.34
N THR A 126 2.59 -13.60 -1.75
CA THR A 126 3.54 -14.64 -2.16
C THR A 126 3.24 -15.12 -3.58
N VAL A 127 1.99 -15.50 -3.84
CA VAL A 127 1.56 -15.97 -5.17
C VAL A 127 1.79 -14.89 -6.20
N THR A 128 1.38 -13.65 -5.93
CA THR A 128 1.52 -12.53 -6.87
C THR A 128 3.00 -12.22 -7.16
N ASN A 129 3.85 -12.19 -6.14
CA ASN A 129 5.29 -11.96 -6.32
C ASN A 129 5.96 -13.08 -7.11
N LEU A 130 5.63 -14.34 -6.83
CA LEU A 130 6.13 -15.48 -7.60
C LEU A 130 5.65 -15.43 -9.05
N SER A 131 4.37 -15.13 -9.29
CA SER A 131 3.81 -14.97 -10.63
C SER A 131 4.53 -13.86 -11.40
N ILE A 132 4.80 -12.71 -10.76
CA ILE A 132 5.53 -11.60 -11.38
C ILE A 132 6.96 -12.02 -11.72
N GLN A 133 7.67 -12.69 -10.81
CA GLN A 133 9.03 -13.15 -11.06
C GLN A 133 9.06 -14.12 -12.24
N LEU A 134 8.22 -15.17 -12.21
CA LEU A 134 8.13 -16.15 -13.28
C LEU A 134 7.76 -15.50 -14.61
N PHE A 135 6.71 -14.68 -14.65
CA PHE A 135 6.29 -13.97 -15.84
C PHE A 135 7.39 -13.07 -16.41
N THR A 136 8.12 -12.37 -15.54
CA THR A 136 9.21 -11.48 -15.95
C THR A 136 10.38 -12.25 -16.52
N HIS A 137 10.81 -13.32 -15.85
CA HIS A 137 11.96 -14.13 -16.27
C HIS A 137 11.69 -14.97 -17.52
N VAL A 138 10.48 -15.53 -17.66
CA VAL A 138 10.13 -16.43 -18.77
C VAL A 138 9.85 -15.66 -20.06
N PHE A 139 9.21 -14.49 -19.96
CA PHE A 139 8.67 -13.83 -21.15
C PHE A 139 8.86 -12.31 -21.15
N PHE A 140 8.32 -11.62 -20.14
CA PHE A 140 8.04 -10.19 -20.25
C PHE A 140 9.30 -9.33 -20.40
N PHE A 141 10.38 -9.68 -19.70
CA PHE A 141 11.64 -8.95 -19.82
C PHE A 141 12.23 -9.03 -21.24
N ASN A 142 12.22 -10.22 -21.83
CA ASN A 142 12.73 -10.42 -23.19
C ASN A 142 11.83 -9.75 -24.23
N TRP A 143 10.51 -9.81 -24.04
CA TRP A 143 9.54 -9.11 -24.88
C TRP A 143 9.72 -7.58 -24.84
N LEU A 144 9.93 -7.00 -23.66
CA LEU A 144 10.21 -5.57 -23.50
C LEU A 144 11.51 -5.16 -24.20
N LYS A 145 12.56 -5.99 -24.11
CA LYS A 145 13.84 -5.73 -24.78
C LYS A 145 13.73 -5.83 -26.31
N SER A 146 13.04 -6.84 -26.84
CA SER A 146 12.93 -7.04 -28.29
C SER A 146 12.16 -5.92 -28.98
N HIS A 147 11.21 -5.29 -28.27
CA HIS A 147 10.43 -4.15 -28.77
C HIS A 147 11.02 -2.79 -28.39
N GLN A 148 12.23 -2.75 -27.80
CA GLN A 148 12.92 -1.53 -27.38
C GLN A 148 12.14 -0.65 -26.39
N PHE A 149 11.21 -1.24 -25.62
CA PHE A 149 10.48 -0.52 -24.56
C PHE A 149 11.33 -0.26 -23.32
N ILE A 150 12.42 -1.01 -23.14
CA ILE A 150 13.37 -0.82 -22.05
C ILE A 150 14.80 -0.77 -22.59
N ALA A 151 15.66 -0.02 -21.91
CA ALA A 151 17.05 0.14 -22.31
C ALA A 151 17.82 -1.20 -22.25
N PRO A 152 18.88 -1.40 -23.07
CA PRO A 152 19.65 -2.64 -23.08
C PRO A 152 20.25 -3.01 -21.71
N LYS A 153 20.66 -2.00 -20.94
CA LYS A 153 21.24 -2.12 -19.59
C LYS A 153 20.20 -2.30 -18.47
N THR A 154 18.92 -2.38 -18.80
CA THR A 154 17.85 -2.58 -17.80
C THR A 154 18.06 -3.89 -17.05
N THR A 155 17.93 -3.85 -15.74
CA THR A 155 17.96 -5.04 -14.88
C THR A 155 16.59 -5.70 -14.83
N THR A 156 16.55 -7.03 -14.75
CA THR A 156 15.29 -7.77 -14.54
C THR A 156 14.58 -7.32 -13.27
N TRP A 157 15.35 -6.96 -12.25
CA TRP A 157 14.84 -6.43 -10.99
C TRP A 157 14.01 -5.14 -11.18
N GLY A 158 14.41 -4.23 -12.06
CA GLY A 158 13.64 -3.02 -12.36
C GLY A 158 12.24 -3.31 -12.89
N VAL A 159 12.12 -4.33 -13.74
CA VAL A 159 10.82 -4.78 -14.31
C VAL A 159 9.97 -5.51 -13.26
N ILE A 160 10.59 -6.33 -12.41
CA ILE A 160 9.90 -6.97 -11.28
C ILE A 160 9.34 -5.90 -10.33
N GLN A 161 10.13 -4.88 -10.01
CA GLN A 161 9.71 -3.77 -9.15
C GLN A 161 8.58 -2.95 -9.80
N PHE A 162 8.64 -2.70 -11.12
CA PHE A 162 7.55 -2.05 -11.85
C PHE A 162 6.23 -2.80 -11.67
N LEU A 163 6.20 -4.10 -11.98
CA LEU A 163 5.00 -4.92 -11.86
C LEU A 163 4.53 -5.04 -10.40
N GLY A 164 5.46 -5.18 -9.46
CA GLY A 164 5.15 -5.26 -8.02
C GLY A 164 4.52 -3.97 -7.46
N ASN A 165 4.94 -2.81 -7.96
CA ASN A 165 4.35 -1.53 -7.57
C ASN A 165 3.00 -1.26 -8.24
N LEU A 166 2.69 -1.91 -9.38
CA LEU A 166 1.36 -1.85 -10.00
C LEU A 166 0.33 -2.81 -9.39
N SER A 167 0.79 -3.88 -8.73
CA SER A 167 -0.07 -4.99 -8.30
C SER A 167 -0.18 -5.09 -6.78
N ILE A 168 0.77 -5.75 -6.12
CA ILE A 168 0.68 -6.11 -4.71
C ILE A 168 0.91 -4.92 -3.78
N THR A 169 1.82 -4.00 -4.14
CA THR A 169 2.18 -2.86 -3.29
C THR A 169 0.99 -1.97 -2.93
N PRO A 170 0.13 -1.52 -3.88
CA PRO A 170 -1.06 -0.76 -3.55
C PRO A 170 -1.97 -1.50 -2.57
N PHE A 171 -2.16 -2.79 -2.83
CA PHE A 171 -3.03 -3.63 -2.02
C PHE A 171 -2.52 -3.75 -0.59
N THR A 172 -1.22 -4.00 -0.40
CA THR A 172 -0.59 -4.06 0.92
C THR A 172 -0.66 -2.72 1.66
N VAL A 173 -0.41 -1.59 0.99
CA VAL A 173 -0.47 -0.26 1.63
C VAL A 173 -1.90 0.05 2.08
N VAL A 174 -2.89 -0.15 1.22
CA VAL A 174 -4.31 0.07 1.58
C VAL A 174 -4.71 -0.83 2.74
N PHE A 175 -4.37 -2.13 2.68
CA PHE A 175 -4.64 -3.08 3.75
C PHE A 175 -4.05 -2.64 5.09
N MET A 176 -2.77 -2.26 5.12
CA MET A 176 -2.10 -1.82 6.34
C MET A 176 -2.74 -0.57 6.93
N VAL A 177 -3.11 0.41 6.11
CA VAL A 177 -3.77 1.63 6.61
C VAL A 177 -5.17 1.30 7.12
N LEU A 178 -5.93 0.40 6.47
CA LEU A 178 -7.23 -0.04 6.95
C LEU A 178 -7.13 -0.80 8.28
N VAL A 179 -6.11 -1.65 8.47
CA VAL A 179 -5.81 -2.30 9.75
C VAL A 179 -5.60 -1.24 10.84
N VAL A 180 -4.76 -0.23 10.60
CA VAL A 180 -4.51 0.85 11.56
C VAL A 180 -5.79 1.63 11.85
N LEU A 181 -6.56 1.98 10.82
CA LEU A 181 -7.84 2.67 10.99
C LEU A 181 -8.82 1.84 11.82
N PHE A 182 -8.91 0.53 11.62
CA PHE A 182 -9.77 -0.34 12.41
C PHE A 182 -9.31 -0.41 13.87
N LEU A 183 -8.00 -0.54 14.11
CA LEU A 183 -7.43 -0.62 15.45
C LEU A 183 -7.65 0.66 16.26
N VAL A 184 -7.64 1.81 15.58
CA VAL A 184 -7.71 3.14 16.20
C VAL A 184 -9.12 3.75 16.13
N ARG A 185 -10.04 3.21 15.31
CA ARG A 185 -11.39 3.75 15.15
C ARG A 185 -12.24 3.55 16.41
N LYS A 186 -12.96 4.63 16.75
CA LYS A 186 -14.04 4.64 17.72
C LYS A 186 -15.25 3.84 17.17
N PRO A 187 -16.01 3.13 18.01
CA PRO A 187 -17.04 2.16 17.62
C PRO A 187 -18.34 2.70 16.98
N GLU A 188 -18.39 3.92 16.44
CA GLU A 188 -19.68 4.55 16.03
C GLU A 188 -19.74 5.15 14.61
N GLN A 189 -18.82 4.82 13.71
CA GLN A 189 -18.95 5.25 12.31
C GLN A 189 -18.91 4.08 11.34
N ARG A 190 -20.08 3.43 11.22
CA ARG A 190 -20.57 2.85 9.97
C ARG A 190 -21.78 3.64 9.51
#